data_AF-A0A3D2YTR7-F1
#
_entry.id   AF-A0A3D2YTR7-F1
#
_cell.length_a   1.000
_cell.length_b   1.000
_cell.length_c   1.000
_cell.angle_alpha   90.00
_cell.angle_beta   90.00
_cell.angle_gamma   90.00
#
_symmetry.space_group_name_H-M   'P 1'
#
loop_
_entity.id
_entity.type
_entity.pdbx_description
1 polymer ?
#
loop_
_entity_poly.entity_id
_entity_poly.type
_entity_poly.pdbx_seq_one_letter_code
_entity_poly.pdbx_strand_id
1 'polypeptide(L)' 'MEPVQQRLVKIRETLSAEEWRDARIYRHIDEYKLDFTLVATKISSGQVHFYDLDRSEFVPLNLNG' A
#
# COMPACT_ATOMS: atom_id res chain seq x y z
N MET A 1 -19.45 4.02 -7.24
CA MET A 1 -18.29 3.23 -6.80
C MET A 1 -17.15 4.21 -6.55
N GLU A 2 -16.56 4.24 -5.36
CA GLU A 2 -15.34 5.03 -5.13
C GLU A 2 -14.17 4.37 -5.88
N PRO A 3 -13.33 5.14 -6.61
CA PRO A 3 -12.18 4.57 -7.29
C PRO A 3 -11.16 4.08 -6.26
N VAL A 4 -10.53 2.93 -6.53
CA VAL A 4 -9.50 2.29 -5.68
C VAL A 4 -8.45 3.30 -5.22
N GLN A 5 -8.00 4.17 -6.13
CA GLN A 5 -7.07 5.26 -5.83
C GLN A 5 -7.54 6.16 -4.67
N GLN A 6 -8.80 6.59 -4.65
CA GLN A 6 -9.32 7.45 -3.58
C GLN A 6 -9.35 6.72 -2.23
N ARG A 7 -9.67 5.43 -2.23
CA ARG A 7 -9.62 4.60 -1.02
C ARG A 7 -8.20 4.51 -0.47
N LEU A 8 -7.21 4.26 -1.34
CA LEU A 8 -5.80 4.20 -0.94
C LEU A 8 -5.26 5.55 -0.45
N VAL A 9 -5.72 6.67 -1.01
CA VAL A 9 -5.37 8.02 -0.51
C VAL A 9 -5.87 8.19 0.92
N LYS A 10 -7.14 7.85 1.20
CA LYS A 10 -7.70 7.92 2.57
C LYS A 10 -6.91 7.05 3.54
N ILE A 11 -6.59 5.81 3.16
CA ILE A 11 -5.80 4.90 3.99
C ILE A 11 -4.41 5.50 4.27
N ARG A 12 -3.74 6.04 3.25
CA ARG A 12 -2.43 6.69 3.41
C ARG A 12 -2.50 7.85 4.41
N GLU A 13 -3.57 8.63 4.40
CA GLU A 13 -3.75 9.75 5.35
C GLU A 13 -4.02 9.29 6.78
N THR A 14 -4.52 8.06 6.97
CA THR A 14 -4.69 7.46 8.31
C THR A 14 -3.42 6.83 8.88
N LEU A 15 -2.34 6.74 8.10
CA LEU A 15 -1.09 6.15 8.57
C LEU A 15 -0.41 7.05 9.61
N SER A 16 -0.11 6.49 10.78
CA SER A 16 0.71 7.19 11.76
C SER A 16 2.16 7.30 11.27
N ALA A 17 2.70 8.52 11.27
CA ALA A 17 4.10 8.79 10.94
C ALA A 17 5.09 8.17 11.95
N GLU A 18 4.60 7.73 13.12
CA GLU A 18 5.40 7.02 14.13
C GLU A 18 5.58 5.53 13.77
N GLU A 19 4.66 4.97 13.00
CA GLU A 19 4.67 3.55 12.63
C GLU A 19 5.10 3.31 11.18
N TRP A 20 4.77 4.24 10.29
CA TRP A 20 4.94 4.09 8.85
C TRP A 20 5.73 5.27 8.26
N ARG A 21 6.62 4.95 7.33
CA ARG A 21 7.34 5.93 6.52
C ARG A 21 7.30 5.56 5.04
N ASP A 22 7.64 6.53 4.19
CA ASP A 22 7.73 6.35 2.74
C ASP A 22 6.45 5.79 2.09
N ALA A 23 5.28 6.13 2.64
CA ALA A 23 4.00 5.67 2.12
C ALA A 23 3.70 6.26 0.73
N ARG A 24 3.62 5.40 -0.29
CA ARG A 24 3.43 5.78 -1.70
C ARG A 24 2.43 4.88 -2.39
N ILE A 25 1.62 5.46 -3.27
CA ILE A 25 0.67 4.73 -4.10
C ILE A 25 1.32 4.52 -5.46
N TYR A 26 1.54 3.27 -5.83
CA TYR A 26 2.03 2.88 -7.14
C TYR A 26 0.85 2.60 -8.06
N ARG A 27 0.97 3.07 -9.30
CA ARG A 27 0.05 2.79 -10.39
C ARG A 27 0.70 1.74 -11.28
N HIS A 28 0.03 0.63 -11.52
CA HIS A 28 0.51 -0.39 -12.46
C HIS A 28 -0.60 -0.85 -13.38
N ILE A 29 -0.21 -1.41 -14.53
CA ILE A 29 -1.13 -1.95 -15.52
C ILE A 29 -0.85 -3.45 -15.54
N ASP A 30 -1.81 -4.23 -15.05
CA ASP A 30 -1.71 -5.68 -15.04
C ASP A 30 -2.61 -6.24 -16.15
N GLU A 31 -2.00 -6.94 -17.11
CA GLU A 31 -2.49 -7.49 -18.39
C GLU A 31 -3.52 -6.66 -19.19
N TYR A 32 -4.62 -6.20 -18.59
CA TYR A 32 -5.64 -5.32 -19.20
C TYR A 32 -6.34 -4.36 -18.21
N LYS A 33 -5.86 -4.22 -16.97
CA LYS A 33 -6.49 -3.43 -15.91
C LYS A 33 -5.51 -2.44 -15.30
N LEU A 34 -6.02 -1.23 -15.07
CA LEU A 34 -5.30 -0.24 -14.30
C LEU A 34 -5.53 -0.51 -12.81
N ASP A 35 -4.45 -0.83 -12.11
CA ASP A 35 -4.48 -1.09 -10.68
C ASP A 35 -3.58 -0.14 -9.89
N PHE A 36 -3.86 -0.09 -8.59
CA PHE A 36 -3.15 0.78 -7.66
C PHE A 36 -2.81 0.01 -6.39
N THR A 37 -1.59 0.20 -5.90
CA THR A 37 -1.13 -0.41 -4.64
C THR A 37 -0.50 0.63 -3.75
N LEU A 38 -0.97 0.70 -2.51
CA LEU A 38 -0.31 1.49 -1.47
C LEU A 38 0.81 0.64 -0.87
N VAL A 39 2.01 1.21 -0.84
CA VAL A 39 3.20 0.59 -0.25
C VAL A 39 3.72 1.54 0.81
N ALA A 40 4.12 1.01 1.96
CA ALA A 40 4.70 1.77 3.05
C ALA A 40 5.77 0.93 3.76
N THR A 41 6.75 1.59 4.36
CA THR A 41 7.77 0.92 5.17
C THR A 41 7.37 1.00 6.64
N LYS A 42 7.27 -0.15 7.30
CA LYS A 42 7.02 -0.19 8.74
C LYS A 42 8.30 0.15 9.48
N ILE A 43 8.29 1.21 10.28
CA ILE A 43 9.48 1.77 10.92
C ILE A 43 10.13 0.76 11.87
N SER A 44 9.31 0.08 12.69
CA SER A 44 9.80 -0.86 13.70
C SER A 44 10.60 -2.03 13.11
N SER A 45 10.18 -2.55 11.96
CA SER A 45 10.84 -3.69 11.28
C SER A 45 11.80 -3.27 10.16
N GLY A 46 11.73 -2.02 9.69
CA GLY A 46 12.38 -1.57 8.46
C GLY A 46 11.87 -2.24 7.17
N GLN A 47 10.90 -3.16 7.27
CA GLN A 47 10.37 -3.93 6.16
C GLN A 47 9.28 -3.17 5.38
N VAL A 48 9.34 -3.29 4.06
CA VAL A 48 8.32 -2.77 3.14
C VAL A 48 7.08 -3.66 3.18
N HIS A 49 5.91 -3.04 3.29
CA HIS A 49 4.62 -3.69 3.23
C HIS A 49 3.79 -3.06 2.12
N PHE A 50 2.90 -3.85 1.53
CA PHE A 50 1.86 -3.35 0.63
C PHE A 50 0.50 -3.52 1.29
N TYR A 51 -0.42 -2.63 0.96
CA TYR A 51 -1.79 -2.71 1.43
C TYR A 51 -2.59 -3.62 0.51
N ASP A 52 -3.07 -4.73 1.07
CA ASP A 52 -3.94 -5.68 0.39
C ASP A 52 -5.40 -5.20 0.53
N LEU A 53 -6.05 -4.89 -0.59
CA LEU A 53 -7.41 -4.32 -0.59
C LEU A 53 -8.47 -5.35 -0.18
N ASP A 54 -8.26 -6.63 -0.49
CA ASP A 54 -9.17 -7.72 -0.17
C ASP A 54 -9.14 -8.05 1.33
N ARG A 55 -7.95 -8.03 1.94
CA ARG A 55 -7.75 -8.26 3.39
C ARG A 55 -7.87 -6.98 4.22
N SER A 56 -7.82 -5.82 3.56
CA SER A 56 -7.82 -4.50 4.22
C SER A 56 -6.71 -4.33 5.26
N GLU A 57 -5.53 -4.92 5.02
CA GLU A 57 -4.38 -4.89 5.93
C GLU A 57 -3.05 -4.70 5.18
N PHE A 58 -2.01 -4.27 5.91
CA PHE A 58 -0.64 -4.22 5.39
C PHE A 58 0.03 -5.57 5.52
N VAL A 59 0.42 -6.15 4.39
CA VAL A 59 1.14 -7.42 4.33
C VAL A 59 2.60 -7.17 3.94
N PRO A 60 3.55 -7.90 4.54
CA PRO A 60 4.96 -7.74 4.23
C PRO A 60 5.23 -8.11 2.77
N LEU A 61 5.94 -7.25 2.06
CA LEU A 61 6.40 -7.52 0.71
C LEU A 61 7.61 -8.46 0.80
N ASN A 62 7.35 -9.77 0.72
CA ASN A 62 8.41 -10.78 0.65
C ASN A 62 8.93 -10.87 -0.79
N LEU A 63 9.95 -10.08 -1.09
CA LEU A 63 10.73 -10.21 -2.34
C LEU A 63 11.72 -11.38 -2.21
N ASN A 64 11.22 -12.60 -2.03
CA ASN A 64 12.03 -13.78 -2.33
C ASN A 64 11.92 -14.01 -3.84
N GLY A 65 12.91 -13.52 -4.58
CA GLY A 65 13.11 -13.81 -6.00
C GLY A 65 13.81 -15.15 -6.19
#